data_AF-A0A124FMG5-F1
#
_entry.id   AF-A0A124FMG5-F1
#
_cell.length_a   1.000
_cell.length_b   1.000
_cell.length_c   1.000
_cell.angle_alpha   90.00
_cell.angle_beta   90.00
_cell.angle_gamma   90.00
#
_symmetry.space_group_name_H-M   'P 1'
#
loop_
_entity.id
_entity.type
_entity.pdbx_description
1 polymer ?
#
loop_
_entity_poly.entity_id
_entity_poly.type
_entity_poly.pdbx_seq_one_letter_code
_entity_poly.pdbx_strand_id
1 'polypeptide(L)'
;MRLKERALPFLVAANPVNFGKPFKLSTVEAFAAALVILRERDLAEGILAKFSWGHVFLELNREPLEEYAAAKDSTEVVAIQAEYLR
;
A
#
# COMPACT_ATOMS: atom_id res chain seq x y z
N MET A 1 -4.66 -20.43 17.48
CA MET A 1 -3.63 -19.69 16.74
C MET A 1 -3.88 -18.20 16.95
N ARG A 2 -2.91 -17.44 17.46
CA ARG A 2 -3.05 -15.99 17.70
C ARG A 2 -2.41 -15.24 16.51
N LEU A 3 -3.19 -14.44 15.79
CA LEU A 3 -2.67 -13.65 14.67
C LEU A 3 -1.84 -12.47 15.22
N LYS A 4 -0.77 -12.11 14.49
CA LYS A 4 0.09 -10.98 14.85
C LYS A 4 -0.32 -9.77 14.01
N GLU A 5 -1.07 -8.85 14.60
CA GLU A 5 -1.62 -7.67 13.93
C GLU A 5 -0.52 -6.77 13.34
N ARG A 6 -0.82 -6.14 12.20
CA ARG A 6 0.01 -5.13 11.53
C ARG A 6 -0.89 -4.05 10.96
N ALA A 7 -0.43 -2.80 11.05
CA ALA A 7 -1.00 -1.69 10.33
C ALA A 7 -0.19 -1.46 9.04
N LEU A 8 -0.86 -1.04 7.97
CA LEU A 8 -0.20 -0.55 6.77
C LEU A 8 0.36 0.85 7.00
N PRO A 9 1.49 1.20 6.36
CA PRO A 9 2.01 2.55 6.40
C PRO A 9 1.14 3.53 5.60
N PHE A 10 1.50 4.81 5.62
CA PHE A 10 0.84 5.87 4.86
C PHE A 10 0.74 5.52 3.37
N LEU A 11 -0.49 5.51 2.87
CA LEU A 11 -0.84 5.35 1.47
C LEU A 11 -2.11 6.15 1.18
N VAL A 12 -2.27 6.53 -0.07
CA VAL A 12 -3.40 7.32 -0.56
C VAL A 12 -4.34 6.43 -1.37
N ALA A 13 -5.63 6.53 -1.09
CA ALA A 13 -6.64 5.77 -1.81
C ALA A 13 -6.81 6.25 -3.26
N ALA A 14 -6.92 5.30 -4.19
CA ALA A 14 -7.26 5.52 -5.59
C ALA A 14 -8.69 5.05 -5.93
N ASN A 15 -9.39 4.38 -5.01
CA ASN A 15 -10.78 4.01 -5.23
C ASN A 15 -11.70 5.24 -5.41
N PRO A 16 -12.78 5.16 -6.20
CA PRO A 16 -13.65 6.31 -6.51
C PRO A 16 -14.32 6.96 -5.30
N VAL A 17 -14.50 6.23 -4.19
CA VAL A 17 -15.22 6.73 -3.01
C VAL A 17 -14.34 7.61 -2.13
N ASN A 18 -13.05 7.24 -2.00
CA ASN A 18 -12.10 7.89 -1.12
C ASN A 18 -10.87 8.45 -1.85
N PHE A 19 -10.96 8.65 -3.16
CA PHE A 19 -9.84 9.12 -3.98
C PHE A 19 -9.10 10.29 -3.33
N GLY A 20 -7.77 10.17 -3.23
CA GLY A 20 -6.90 11.19 -2.64
C GLY A 20 -6.91 11.24 -1.11
N LYS A 21 -7.78 10.50 -0.43
CA LYS A 21 -7.82 10.49 1.04
C LYS A 21 -6.76 9.53 1.60
N PRO A 22 -5.88 10.00 2.50
CA PRO A 22 -4.88 9.14 3.12
C PRO A 22 -5.54 8.15 4.08
N PHE A 23 -4.95 6.96 4.21
CA PHE A 23 -5.40 5.88 5.11
C PHE A 23 -6.82 5.32 4.88
N LYS A 24 -7.56 5.82 3.88
CA LYS A 24 -8.94 5.39 3.57
C LYS A 24 -8.97 4.34 2.45
N LEU A 25 -8.07 3.36 2.56
CA LEU A 25 -7.94 2.26 1.61
C LEU A 25 -9.17 1.35 1.68
N SER A 26 -9.61 0.86 0.53
CA SER A 26 -10.49 -0.29 0.42
C SER A 26 -9.74 -1.59 0.79
N THR A 27 -10.47 -2.69 0.98
CA THR A 27 -9.87 -4.00 1.28
C THR A 27 -8.90 -4.46 0.19
N VAL A 28 -9.23 -4.22 -1.09
CA VAL A 28 -8.34 -4.63 -2.20
C VAL A 28 -7.07 -3.79 -2.25
N GLU A 29 -7.15 -2.47 -2.02
CA GLU A 29 -5.97 -1.60 -1.96
C GLU A 29 -5.08 -1.95 -0.78
N ALA A 30 -5.67 -2.20 0.39
CA ALA A 30 -4.92 -2.62 1.57
C ALA A 30 -4.20 -3.96 1.33
N PHE A 31 -4.88 -4.92 0.69
CA PHE A 31 -4.28 -6.20 0.38
C PHE A 31 -3.18 -6.10 -0.69
N ALA A 32 -3.40 -5.29 -1.73
CA ALA A 32 -2.40 -5.01 -2.75
C ALA A 32 -1.15 -4.33 -2.17
N ALA A 33 -1.34 -3.34 -1.30
CA ALA A 33 -0.24 -2.69 -0.59
C ALA A 33 0.59 -3.69 0.23
N ALA A 34 -0.06 -4.58 0.98
CA ALA A 34 0.62 -5.61 1.74
C ALA A 34 1.44 -6.55 0.83
N LEU A 35 0.89 -6.94 -0.33
CA LEU A 35 1.60 -7.76 -1.32
C LEU A 35 2.84 -7.03 -1.86
N VAL A 36 2.72 -5.75 -2.23
CA VAL A 36 3.88 -4.98 -2.73
C VAL A 36 4.96 -4.83 -1.66
N ILE A 37 4.60 -4.52 -0.41
CA ILE A 37 5.54 -4.43 0.72
C ILE A 37 6.25 -5.77 0.97
N LEU A 38 5.55 -6.88 0.75
CA LEU A 38 6.11 -8.24 0.82
C LEU A 38 6.82 -8.69 -0.46
N ARG A 39 7.02 -7.78 -1.42
CA ARG A 39 7.71 -8.00 -2.71
C ARG A 39 6.98 -8.94 -3.68
N GLU A 40 5.67 -9.08 -3.53
CA GLU A 40 4.77 -9.88 -4.37
C GLU A 40 3.96 -8.99 -5.34
N ARG A 41 4.66 -8.12 -6.10
CA ARG A 41 4.02 -7.09 -6.93
C ARG A 41 3.08 -7.66 -8.01
N ASP A 42 3.47 -8.77 -8.64
CA ASP A 42 2.64 -9.41 -9.67
C ASP A 42 1.27 -9.87 -9.13
N LEU A 43 1.22 -10.33 -7.87
CA LEU A 43 -0.04 -10.69 -7.21
C LEU A 43 -0.88 -9.45 -6.93
N ALA A 44 -0.26 -8.34 -6.52
CA ALA A 44 -0.94 -7.07 -6.29
C ALA A 44 -1.58 -6.55 -7.59
N GLU A 45 -0.83 -6.58 -8.70
CA GLU A 45 -1.30 -6.22 -10.03
C GLU A 45 -2.46 -7.12 -10.47
N GLY A 46 -2.35 -8.44 -10.28
CA GLY A 46 -3.39 -9.40 -10.63
C GLY A 46 -4.71 -9.18 -9.88
N ILE A 47 -4.68 -8.83 -8.59
CA ILE A 47 -5.92 -8.56 -7.84
C ILE A 47 -6.52 -7.19 -8.19
N LEU A 48 -5.70 -6.18 -8.47
CA LEU A 48 -6.14 -4.84 -8.83
C LEU A 48 -6.69 -4.79 -10.27
N ALA A 49 -6.21 -5.64 -11.18
CA ALA A 49 -6.67 -5.71 -12.57
C ALA A 49 -8.17 -6.01 -12.72
N LYS A 50 -8.82 -6.52 -11.66
CA LYS A 50 -10.29 -6.72 -11.62
C LYS A 50 -11.08 -5.41 -11.50
N PHE A 51 -10.39 -4.30 -11.24
CA PHE A 51 -10.97 -2.97 -11.06
C PHE A 51 -10.41 -2.03 -12.12
N SER A 52 -11.28 -1.34 -12.86
CA SER A 52 -10.86 -0.42 -13.93
C SER A 52 -9.91 0.69 -13.44
N TRP A 53 -10.06 1.11 -12.19
CA TRP A 53 -9.22 2.10 -11.51
C TRP A 53 -8.04 1.49 -10.74
N GLY A 54 -7.91 0.17 -10.68
CA GLY A 54 -6.97 -0.52 -9.78
C GLY A 54 -5.50 -0.16 -10.05
N HIS A 55 -5.11 0.00 -11.31
CA HIS A 55 -3.75 0.42 -11.70
C HIS A 55 -3.35 1.78 -11.11
N VAL A 56 -4.31 2.71 -10.99
CA VAL A 56 -4.10 4.05 -10.42
C VAL A 56 -3.60 3.97 -8.97
N PHE A 57 -3.97 2.94 -8.21
CA PHE A 57 -3.47 2.76 -6.85
C PHE A 57 -1.96 2.59 -6.79
N LEU A 58 -1.41 1.76 -7.68
CA LEU A 58 0.02 1.51 -7.75
C LEU A 58 0.78 2.71 -8.31
N GLU A 59 0.19 3.43 -9.27
CA GLU A 59 0.79 4.64 -9.83
C GLU A 59 0.84 5.77 -8.80
N LEU A 60 -0.27 6.01 -8.09
CA LEU A 60 -0.40 7.06 -7.08
C LEU A 60 0.56 6.85 -5.91
N ASN A 61 0.83 5.60 -5.55
CA ASN A 61 1.66 5.23 -4.41
C ASN A 61 3.00 4.61 -4.81
N ARG A 62 3.47 4.82 -6.04
CA ARG A 62 4.66 4.14 -6.57
C ARG A 62 5.88 4.30 -5.67
N GLU A 63 6.24 5.55 -5.37
CA GLU A 63 7.41 5.90 -4.58
C GLU A 63 7.34 5.33 -3.14
N PRO A 64 6.27 5.57 -2.34
CA PRO A 64 6.20 5.00 -1.00
C PRO A 64 6.18 3.47 -1.00
N LEU A 65 5.48 2.83 -1.95
CA LEU A 65 5.44 1.37 -2.03
C LEU A 65 6.80 0.76 -2.37
N GLU A 66 7.57 1.38 -3.26
CA GLU A 66 8.92 0.95 -3.62
C GLU A 66 9.88 1.09 -2.42
N GLU A 67 9.81 2.21 -1.70
CA GLU A 67 10.60 2.40 -0.48
C GLU A 67 10.22 1.42 0.64
N TYR A 68 8.92 1.20 0.88
CA TYR A 68 8.46 0.25 1.90
C TYR A 68 8.86 -1.20 1.57
N ALA A 69 8.87 -1.59 0.30
CA ALA A 69 9.33 -2.92 -0.12
C ALA A 69 10.85 -3.09 0.04
N ALA A 70 11.62 -2.00 -0.08
CA ALA A 70 13.06 -1.98 0.12
C ALA A 70 13.46 -2.00 1.61
N ALA A 71 12.59 -1.55 2.50
CA ALA A 71 12.83 -1.50 3.94
C ALA A 71 13.19 -2.88 4.53
N LYS A 72 14.18 -2.89 5.41
CA LYS A 72 14.67 -4.10 6.10
C LYS A 72 13.68 -4.60 7.14
N ASP A 73 13.05 -3.68 7.88
CA ASP A 73 12.14 -4.00 8.97
C ASP A 73 11.13 -2.88 9.24
N SER A 74 10.25 -3.10 10.22
CA SER A 74 9.18 -2.17 10.59
C SER A 74 9.68 -0.82 11.09
N THR A 75 10.90 -0.73 11.62
CA THR A 75 11.49 0.54 12.08
C THR A 75 11.78 1.44 10.89
N GLU A 76 12.36 0.88 9.83
CA GLU A 76 12.62 1.61 8.59
C GLU A 76 11.32 2.02 7.89
N VAL A 77 10.31 1.15 7.85
CA VAL A 77 8.98 1.50 7.30
C VAL A 77 8.38 2.72 8.01
N VAL A 78 8.48 2.78 9.34
CA VAL A 78 7.98 3.92 10.12
C VAL A 78 8.79 5.20 9.85
N ALA A 79 10.11 5.08 9.67
CA ALA A 79 10.96 6.21 9.32
C ALA A 79 10.61 6.78 7.94
N ILE A 80 10.47 5.91 6.93
CA ILE A 80 10.02 6.28 5.58
C ILE A 80 8.65 6.95 5.65
N GLN A 81 7.68 6.35 6.35
CA GLN A 81 6.35 6.94 6.53
C GLN A 81 6.40 8.36 7.10
N ALA A 82 7.30 8.63 8.05
CA ALA A 82 7.42 9.94 8.65
C ALA A 82 7.82 11.03 7.63
N GLU A 83 8.57 10.69 6.59
CA GLU A 83 8.95 11.61 5.51
C GLU A 83 7.72 12.07 4.69
N TYR A 84 6.76 11.18 4.45
CA TYR A 84 5.53 11.46 3.70
C TYR A 84 4.46 12.22 4.50
N LEU A 85 4.56 12.24 5.83
CA LEU A 85 3.60 12.87 6.74
C LEU A 85 4.04 14.25 7.24
N ARG A 86 5.15 14.79 6.73
CA ARG A 86 5.64 16.13 7.09
C ARG A 86 4.80 17.26 6.52
#